data_AF-A0A9N9IQE7-F1
#
_entry.id   AF-A0A9N9IQE7-F1
#
_cell.length_a   1.000
_cell.length_b   1.000
_cell.length_c   1.000
_cell.angle_alpha   90.00
_cell.angle_beta   90.00
_cell.angle_gamma   90.00
#
_symmetry.space_group_name_H-M   'P 1'
#
loop_
_entity.id
_entity.type
_entity.pdbx_description
1 polymer ?
#
loop_
_entity_poly.entity_id
_entity_poly.type
_entity_poly.pdbx_seq_one_letter_code
_entity_poly.pdbx_strand_id
1 'polypeptide(L)'
;ISDGTADSTSLMTALNVEALARDDCFVLVECMHRETFKLIGESDSIKNCQEDYIQALMRPSFMSGNVFTPGHLDTMLCQCFYNRHIPVILKRLIFSHDGNDENLTPKVGMQQDGINFWANMGLNSGHVFQVEVPSLYIGQKYQTLYRHLVRAHKAIPLGLYRHAAYNNQGFRYVYVNPDKKCILKENDLMYIIASNLPCFDNGTTVVHEE
;
A
#
# COMPACT_ATOMS: atom_id res chain seq x y z
N ILE A 1 3.01 -10.13 32.83
CA ILE A 1 1.84 -10.10 31.92
C ILE A 1 2.08 -11.24 30.95
N SER A 2 1.19 -12.23 30.86
CA SER A 2 1.40 -13.39 30.00
C SER A 2 1.51 -12.94 28.54
N ASP A 3 2.57 -13.32 27.84
CA ASP A 3 2.91 -12.88 26.49
C ASP A 3 1.72 -12.99 25.50
N GLY A 4 0.86 -13.99 25.66
CA GLY A 4 -0.34 -14.16 24.82
C GLY A 4 -1.46 -13.12 24.99
N THR A 5 -1.30 -12.10 25.83
CA THR A 5 -2.31 -11.05 26.06
C THR A 5 -1.88 -9.66 25.59
N ALA A 6 -0.66 -9.51 25.07
CA ALA A 6 -0.13 -8.20 24.65
C ALA A 6 -1.03 -7.50 23.62
N ASP A 7 -1.56 -8.27 22.66
CA ASP A 7 -2.40 -7.74 21.58
C ASP A 7 -3.89 -7.61 21.96
N SER A 8 -4.30 -8.14 23.12
CA SER A 8 -5.72 -8.35 23.46
C SER A 8 -6.59 -7.10 23.35
N THR A 9 -6.11 -5.95 23.84
CA THR A 9 -6.88 -4.70 23.82
C THR A 9 -7.09 -4.19 22.40
N SER A 10 -6.05 -4.22 21.56
CA SER A 10 -6.09 -3.78 20.17
C SER A 10 -7.01 -4.67 19.34
N LEU A 11 -6.94 -6.00 19.55
CA LEU A 11 -7.82 -6.96 18.88
C LEU A 11 -9.28 -6.79 19.26
N MET A 12 -9.59 -6.66 20.55
CA MET A 12 -10.97 -6.50 21.01
C MET A 12 -11.58 -5.21 20.47
N THR A 13 -10.77 -4.15 20.37
CA THR A 13 -11.21 -2.88 19.76
C THR A 13 -11.48 -3.06 18.27
N ALA A 14 -10.57 -3.71 17.54
CA ALA A 14 -10.74 -3.97 16.12
C ALA A 14 -11.97 -4.85 15.82
N LEU A 15 -12.18 -5.91 16.59
CA LEU A 15 -13.35 -6.79 16.46
C LEU A 15 -14.66 -6.08 16.75
N ASN A 16 -14.68 -5.17 17.74
CA ASN A 16 -15.86 -4.35 18.00
C ASN A 16 -16.16 -3.40 16.84
N VAL A 17 -15.14 -2.83 16.22
CA VAL A 17 -15.30 -1.97 15.04
C VAL A 17 -15.76 -2.79 13.83
N GLU A 18 -15.16 -3.96 13.57
CA GLU A 18 -15.60 -4.87 12.51
C GLU A 18 -17.05 -5.34 12.71
N ALA A 19 -17.49 -5.58 13.95
CA ALA A 19 -18.86 -5.99 14.24
C ALA A 19 -19.90 -4.88 13.98
N LEU A 20 -19.50 -3.61 14.09
CA LEU A 20 -20.42 -2.45 13.98
C LEU A 20 -20.33 -1.74 12.62
N ALA A 21 -19.18 -1.72 11.98
CA ALA A 21 -18.87 -0.85 10.84
C ALA A 21 -17.93 -1.52 9.81
N ARG A 22 -18.11 -2.82 9.55
CA ARG A 22 -17.24 -3.62 8.66
C ARG A 22 -17.01 -2.99 7.28
N ASP A 23 -18.08 -2.42 6.69
CA ASP A 23 -18.05 -1.94 5.31
C ASP A 23 -17.69 -0.45 5.19
N ASP A 24 -17.70 0.29 6.31
CA ASP A 24 -17.51 1.75 6.33
C ASP A 24 -16.08 2.18 6.65
N CYS A 25 -15.27 1.29 7.25
CA CYS A 25 -13.93 1.65 7.73
C CYS A 25 -12.87 0.61 7.39
N PHE A 26 -11.67 1.11 7.08
CA PHE A 26 -10.46 0.29 6.97
C PHE A 26 -9.75 0.25 8.32
N VAL A 27 -9.67 -0.94 8.93
CA VAL A 27 -9.02 -1.14 10.23
C VAL A 27 -7.61 -1.70 10.02
N LEU A 28 -6.62 -0.98 10.56
CA LEU A 28 -5.23 -1.42 10.68
C LEU A 28 -4.89 -1.63 12.15
N VAL A 29 -4.36 -2.80 12.49
CA VAL A 29 -3.97 -3.16 13.85
C VAL A 29 -2.49 -3.50 13.92
N GLU A 30 -1.82 -2.88 14.87
CA GLU A 30 -0.48 -3.29 15.27
C GLU A 30 -0.57 -4.52 16.18
N CYS A 31 0.10 -5.61 15.79
CA CYS A 31 0.23 -6.80 16.63
C CYS A 31 1.70 -7.09 16.91
N MET A 32 2.02 -7.35 18.17
CA MET A 32 3.34 -7.81 18.61
C MET A 32 3.61 -9.23 18.12
N HIS A 33 2.60 -10.11 18.16
CA HIS A 33 2.75 -11.52 17.81
C HIS A 33 2.07 -11.85 16.48
N ARG A 34 2.77 -12.58 15.61
CA ARG A 34 2.26 -12.99 14.29
C ARG A 34 1.19 -14.07 14.39
N GLU A 35 1.21 -14.87 15.46
CA GLU A 35 0.17 -15.87 15.72
C GLU A 35 -1.22 -15.22 15.87
N THR A 36 -1.26 -13.96 16.28
CA THR A 36 -2.46 -13.16 16.50
C THR A 36 -3.13 -12.73 15.21
N PHE A 37 -2.42 -12.68 14.07
CA PHE A 37 -2.96 -12.23 12.79
C PHE A 37 -4.23 -12.97 12.34
N LYS A 38 -4.41 -14.22 12.78
CA LYS A 38 -5.59 -15.04 12.47
C LYS A 38 -6.89 -14.55 13.11
N LEU A 39 -6.79 -13.64 14.10
CA LEU A 39 -7.92 -13.16 14.90
C LEU A 39 -8.60 -11.92 14.31
N ILE A 40 -8.01 -11.32 13.27
CA ILE A 40 -8.59 -10.17 12.56
C ILE A 40 -8.93 -10.61 11.14
N GLY A 41 -10.09 -10.17 10.64
CA GLY A 41 -10.55 -10.49 9.30
C GLY A 41 -10.71 -12.00 9.07
N GLU A 42 -10.53 -12.42 7.81
CA GLU A 42 -10.72 -13.82 7.42
C GLU A 42 -9.57 -14.71 7.93
N SER A 43 -9.91 -15.70 8.75
CA SER A 43 -8.94 -16.57 9.44
C SER A 43 -8.34 -17.68 8.56
N ASP A 44 -9.00 -18.00 7.44
CA ASP A 44 -8.61 -19.10 6.57
C ASP A 44 -7.31 -18.78 5.81
N SER A 45 -6.20 -19.26 6.36
CA SER A 45 -4.90 -19.24 5.68
C SER A 45 -4.86 -20.27 4.55
N ILE A 46 -4.15 -19.96 3.47
CA ILE A 46 -3.74 -20.96 2.47
C ILE A 46 -2.84 -21.99 3.17
N LYS A 47 -3.38 -23.17 3.50
CA LYS A 47 -2.74 -24.19 4.37
C LYS A 47 -1.61 -24.98 3.69
N ASN A 48 -0.70 -24.31 2.99
CA ASN A 48 0.29 -24.97 2.13
C ASN A 48 1.75 -24.80 2.57
N CYS A 49 2.03 -24.13 3.69
CA CYS A 49 3.41 -23.87 4.14
C CYS A 49 3.66 -24.49 5.53
N GLN A 50 4.77 -25.23 5.67
CA GLN A 50 5.20 -25.84 6.93
C GLN A 50 5.80 -24.83 7.91
N GLU A 51 6.13 -23.62 7.45
CA GLU A 51 6.74 -22.57 8.26
C GLU A 51 5.69 -21.55 8.74
N ASP A 52 5.58 -21.40 10.06
CA ASP A 52 4.63 -20.49 10.72
C ASP A 52 4.80 -19.03 10.28
N TYR A 53 6.04 -18.61 10.00
CA TYR A 53 6.34 -17.26 9.52
C TYR A 53 5.71 -16.99 8.15
N ILE A 54 5.96 -17.88 7.17
CA ILE A 54 5.38 -17.76 5.83
C ILE A 54 3.86 -17.85 5.93
N GLN A 55 3.34 -18.75 6.77
CA GLN A 55 1.91 -18.87 6.97
C GLN A 55 1.30 -17.56 7.48
N ALA A 56 1.95 -16.84 8.41
CA ALA A 56 1.48 -15.55 8.89
C ALA A 56 1.43 -14.48 7.79
N LEU A 57 2.43 -14.43 6.89
CA LEU A 57 2.45 -13.51 5.74
C LEU A 57 1.42 -13.87 4.67
N MET A 58 1.01 -15.13 4.59
CA MET A 58 -0.01 -15.61 3.64
C MET A 58 -1.44 -15.54 4.21
N ARG A 59 -1.62 -14.99 5.41
CA ARG A 59 -2.97 -14.78 5.97
C ARG A 59 -3.66 -13.63 5.25
N PRO A 60 -4.97 -13.73 4.97
CA PRO A 60 -5.74 -12.65 4.39
C PRO A 60 -5.57 -11.32 5.13
N SER A 61 -5.61 -11.33 6.47
CA SER A 61 -5.42 -10.14 7.30
C SER A 61 -4.11 -9.40 7.03
N PHE A 62 -3.01 -10.12 6.85
CA PHE A 62 -1.71 -9.52 6.50
C PHE A 62 -1.68 -9.08 5.03
N MET A 63 -2.12 -9.95 4.12
CA MET A 63 -2.13 -9.67 2.68
C MET A 63 -3.01 -8.47 2.31
N SER A 64 -4.14 -8.29 3.01
CA SER A 64 -5.06 -7.17 2.91
C SER A 64 -4.52 -5.88 3.53
N GLY A 65 -3.45 -5.96 4.33
CA GLY A 65 -2.88 -4.82 5.05
C GLY A 65 -3.63 -4.43 6.33
N ASN A 66 -4.47 -5.30 6.89
CA ASN A 66 -5.21 -5.03 8.13
C ASN A 66 -4.36 -5.21 9.39
N VAL A 67 -3.24 -5.93 9.30
CA VAL A 67 -2.33 -6.16 10.43
C VAL A 67 -0.89 -5.85 10.04
N PHE A 68 -0.14 -5.29 10.98
CA PHE A 68 1.31 -5.15 10.85
C PHE A 68 2.02 -5.47 12.17
N THR A 69 3.28 -5.88 12.07
CA THR A 69 4.15 -6.13 13.23
C THR A 69 5.40 -5.26 13.13
N PRO A 70 5.83 -4.58 14.21
CA PRO A 70 7.04 -3.76 14.21
C PRO A 70 8.31 -4.52 13.79
N GLY A 71 8.39 -5.82 14.06
CA GLY A 71 9.52 -6.67 13.65
C GLY A 71 9.75 -6.75 12.13
N HIS A 72 8.81 -6.32 11.29
CA HIS A 72 9.10 -6.17 9.84
C HIS A 72 10.05 -5.00 9.55
N LEU A 73 10.15 -4.02 10.45
CA LEU A 73 11.12 -2.92 10.35
C LEU A 73 12.56 -3.39 10.61
N ASP A 74 12.78 -4.50 11.32
CA ASP A 74 14.13 -5.02 11.56
C ASP A 74 14.79 -5.48 10.26
N THR A 75 14.02 -6.17 9.39
CA THR A 75 14.52 -6.55 8.06
C THR A 75 14.83 -5.31 7.22
N MET A 76 14.02 -4.26 7.33
CA MET A 76 14.26 -2.99 6.66
C MET A 76 15.54 -2.30 7.18
N LEU A 77 15.79 -2.32 8.50
CA LEU A 77 17.02 -1.80 9.10
C LEU A 77 18.26 -2.52 8.57
N CYS A 78 18.19 -3.85 8.42
CA CYS A 78 19.25 -4.62 7.77
C CYS A 78 19.49 -4.18 6.32
N GLN A 79 18.44 -3.87 5.56
CA GLN A 79 18.60 -3.36 4.18
C GLN A 79 19.20 -1.95 4.15
N CYS A 80 18.91 -1.11 5.15
CA CYS A 80 19.50 0.23 5.28
C CYS A 80 21.03 0.18 5.49
N PHE A 81 21.57 -0.91 6.04
CA PHE A 81 23.02 -1.11 6.16
C PHE A 81 23.70 -1.22 4.79
N TYR A 82 23.12 -1.99 3.87
CA TYR A 82 23.69 -2.21 2.55
C TYR A 82 23.44 -1.05 1.58
N ASN A 83 22.29 -0.39 1.70
CA ASN A 83 21.92 0.69 0.80
C ASN A 83 21.49 1.94 1.58
N ARG A 84 22.41 2.90 1.64
CA ARG A 84 22.22 4.22 2.28
C ARG A 84 21.05 5.04 1.72
N HIS A 85 20.56 4.70 0.52
CA HIS A 85 19.47 5.43 -0.12
C HIS A 85 18.09 4.92 0.30
N ILE A 86 17.97 3.67 0.77
CA ILE A 86 16.70 3.10 1.26
C ILE A 86 16.06 3.95 2.36
N PRO A 87 16.74 4.34 3.46
CA PRO A 87 16.11 5.14 4.50
C PRO A 87 15.67 6.52 4.00
N VAL A 88 16.38 7.10 3.02
CA VAL A 88 16.00 8.39 2.41
C VAL A 88 14.74 8.25 1.56
N ILE A 89 14.66 7.19 0.75
CA ILE A 89 13.48 6.90 -0.09
C ILE A 89 12.27 6.65 0.81
N LEU A 90 12.41 5.81 1.83
CA LEU A 90 11.32 5.49 2.75
C LEU A 90 10.85 6.71 3.54
N LYS A 91 11.78 7.54 4.03
CA LYS A 91 11.42 8.80 4.70
C LYS A 91 10.57 9.68 3.77
N ARG A 92 10.93 9.78 2.49
CA ARG A 92 10.17 10.58 1.51
C ARG A 92 8.82 9.97 1.16
N LEU A 93 8.73 8.64 1.04
CA LEU A 93 7.48 7.95 0.75
C LEU A 93 6.49 8.05 1.93
N ILE A 94 6.97 7.85 3.16
CA ILE A 94 6.12 7.89 4.37
C ILE A 94 5.75 9.33 4.72
N PHE A 95 6.72 10.24 4.65
CA PHE A 95 6.52 11.66 4.97
C PHE A 95 6.55 12.48 3.68
N SER A 96 5.49 12.38 2.88
CA SER A 96 5.30 13.15 1.63
C SER A 96 4.93 14.62 1.87
N HIS A 97 5.44 15.25 2.95
CA HIS A 97 5.10 16.62 3.33
C HIS A 97 5.94 17.62 2.54
N ASP A 98 5.30 18.71 2.12
CA ASP A 98 6.00 19.93 1.71
C ASP A 98 6.72 20.54 2.93
N GLY A 99 7.91 21.10 2.72
CA GLY A 99 8.84 21.54 3.77
C GLY A 99 8.39 22.72 4.66
N ASN A 100 7.09 23.01 4.72
CA ASN A 100 6.47 24.10 5.48
C ASN A 100 5.82 23.68 6.81
N ASP A 101 5.98 22.42 7.25
CA ASP A 101 5.44 21.99 8.54
C ASP A 101 6.32 22.51 9.69
N GLU A 102 5.88 23.57 10.38
CA GLU A 102 6.61 24.25 11.47
C GLU A 102 6.95 23.33 12.66
N ASN A 103 6.38 22.12 12.71
CA ASN A 103 6.65 21.10 13.73
C ASN A 103 7.78 20.11 13.37
N LEU A 104 8.48 20.32 12.24
CA LEU A 104 9.63 19.51 11.85
C LEU A 104 10.81 19.76 12.80
N THR A 105 11.23 18.71 13.52
CA THR A 105 12.42 18.74 14.37
C THR A 105 13.63 19.38 13.64
N PRO A 106 14.47 20.18 14.33
CA PRO A 106 15.55 20.97 13.72
C PRO A 106 16.63 20.17 12.97
N LYS A 107 16.61 18.83 13.05
CA LYS A 107 17.48 17.94 12.27
C LYS A 107 17.01 17.72 10.82
N VAL A 108 15.83 18.22 10.43
CA VAL A 108 15.35 18.23 9.04
C VAL A 108 15.68 19.56 8.32
N GLY A 109 16.14 20.59 9.04
CA GLY A 109 16.51 21.89 8.46
C GLY A 109 17.62 21.82 7.39
N MET A 110 18.51 20.82 7.45
CA MET A 110 19.50 20.58 6.38
C MET A 110 18.89 20.07 5.06
N GLN A 111 17.59 19.78 5.03
CA GLN A 111 16.88 19.26 3.86
C GLN A 111 16.00 20.33 3.18
N GLN A 112 15.81 21.50 3.82
CA GLN A 112 15.05 22.62 3.26
C GLN A 112 15.71 23.23 2.01
N ASP A 113 17.04 23.27 1.95
CA ASP A 113 17.75 23.70 0.74
C ASP A 113 17.47 22.78 -0.46
N GLY A 114 17.30 21.48 -0.19
CA GLY A 114 16.89 20.50 -1.20
C GLY A 114 15.45 20.71 -1.64
N ILE A 115 14.50 20.85 -0.71
CA ILE A 115 13.08 21.01 -1.06
C ILE A 115 12.85 22.33 -1.83
N ASN A 116 13.48 23.43 -1.41
CA ASN A 116 13.42 24.72 -2.09
C ASN A 116 14.11 24.68 -3.46
N PHE A 117 15.19 23.91 -3.63
CA PHE A 117 15.81 23.69 -4.94
C PHE A 117 14.87 22.96 -5.92
N TRP A 118 14.12 21.96 -5.44
CA TRP A 118 13.24 21.14 -6.28
C TRP A 118 11.96 21.91 -6.62
N ALA A 119 11.42 22.65 -5.65
CA ALA A 119 10.32 23.58 -5.88
C ALA A 119 10.69 24.70 -6.87
N ASN A 120 11.91 25.28 -6.77
CA ASN A 120 12.42 26.25 -7.75
C ASN A 120 12.67 25.63 -9.14
N MET A 121 12.89 24.31 -9.22
CA MET A 121 12.91 23.56 -10.49
C MET A 121 11.52 23.17 -11.00
N GLY A 122 10.44 23.54 -10.31
CA GLY A 122 9.06 23.18 -10.68
C GLY A 122 8.72 21.70 -10.49
N LEU A 123 9.49 20.99 -9.65
CA LEU A 123 9.23 19.60 -9.31
C LEU A 123 8.37 19.54 -8.04
N ASN A 124 7.09 19.24 -8.21
CA ASN A 124 6.17 18.98 -7.09
C ASN A 124 6.50 17.63 -6.44
N SER A 125 6.36 17.56 -5.11
CA SER A 125 6.48 16.31 -4.36
C SER A 125 5.53 15.25 -4.92
N GLY A 126 5.99 14.00 -4.99
CA GLY A 126 5.16 12.88 -5.39
C GLY A 126 4.42 12.34 -4.18
N HIS A 127 3.10 12.21 -4.27
CA HIS A 127 2.26 11.63 -3.24
C HIS A 127 1.82 10.22 -3.64
N VAL A 128 1.63 9.36 -2.63
CA VAL A 128 1.05 8.02 -2.84
C VAL A 128 -0.47 8.16 -2.79
N PHE A 129 -1.15 7.73 -3.86
CA PHE A 129 -2.61 7.64 -3.90
C PHE A 129 -3.04 6.19 -4.11
N GLN A 130 -4.20 5.85 -3.56
CA GLN A 130 -4.95 4.66 -3.94
C GLN A 130 -6.15 5.10 -4.78
N VAL A 131 -6.26 4.58 -6.00
CA VAL A 131 -7.34 4.92 -6.93
C VAL A 131 -7.97 3.67 -7.51
N GLU A 132 -9.21 3.77 -7.95
CA GLU A 132 -9.87 2.72 -8.73
C GLU A 132 -9.22 2.59 -10.10
N VAL A 133 -9.18 1.35 -10.62
CA VAL A 133 -8.78 1.14 -12.01
C VAL A 133 -9.87 1.72 -12.92
N PRO A 134 -9.53 2.61 -13.87
CA PRO A 134 -10.55 3.22 -14.71
C PRO A 134 -11.24 2.18 -15.58
N SER A 135 -12.55 2.34 -15.78
CA SER A 135 -13.40 1.36 -16.48
C SER A 135 -12.90 0.99 -17.88
N LEU A 136 -12.28 1.96 -18.58
CA LEU A 136 -11.64 1.77 -19.90
C LEU A 136 -10.54 0.67 -19.90
N TYR A 137 -9.89 0.44 -18.76
CA TYR A 137 -8.80 -0.51 -18.62
C TYR A 137 -9.22 -1.85 -18.02
N ILE A 138 -10.49 -2.02 -17.63
CA ILE A 138 -11.00 -3.31 -17.16
C ILE A 138 -10.91 -4.33 -18.30
N GLY A 139 -10.38 -5.52 -18.00
CA GLY A 139 -10.13 -6.57 -18.99
C GLY A 139 -8.88 -6.34 -19.86
N GLN A 140 -8.22 -5.19 -19.74
CA GLN A 140 -6.96 -4.89 -20.44
C GLN A 140 -5.75 -5.37 -19.64
N LYS A 141 -4.60 -5.42 -20.33
CA LYS A 141 -3.30 -5.72 -19.71
C LYS A 141 -2.81 -4.55 -18.87
N TYR A 142 -2.24 -4.84 -17.70
CA TYR A 142 -1.62 -3.87 -16.79
C TYR A 142 -0.62 -2.95 -17.50
N GLN A 143 0.16 -3.47 -18.46
CA GLN A 143 1.10 -2.65 -19.24
C GLN A 143 0.45 -1.49 -20.00
N THR A 144 -0.77 -1.67 -20.50
CA THR A 144 -1.50 -0.63 -21.24
C THR A 144 -1.83 0.54 -20.32
N LEU A 145 -2.37 0.24 -19.13
CA LEU A 145 -2.63 1.23 -18.08
C LEU A 145 -1.33 1.89 -17.60
N TYR A 146 -0.30 1.09 -17.33
CA TYR A 146 1.01 1.59 -16.91
C TYR A 146 1.55 2.64 -17.88
N ARG A 147 1.53 2.34 -19.19
CA ARG A 147 2.03 3.25 -20.23
C ARG A 147 1.22 4.54 -20.28
N HIS A 148 -0.11 4.45 -20.14
CA HIS A 148 -0.97 5.61 -20.12
C HIS A 148 -0.66 6.52 -18.93
N LEU A 149 -0.57 5.97 -17.72
CA LEU A 149 -0.27 6.73 -16.50
C LEU A 149 1.04 7.48 -16.56
N VAL A 150 2.09 6.82 -17.04
CA VAL A 150 3.41 7.44 -17.16
C VAL A 150 3.41 8.55 -18.20
N ARG A 151 2.73 8.37 -19.35
CA ARG A 151 2.74 9.34 -20.46
C ARG A 151 1.79 10.52 -20.23
N ALA A 152 0.55 10.24 -19.83
CA ALA A 152 -0.50 11.24 -19.71
C ALA A 152 -0.47 11.95 -18.35
N HIS A 153 -0.20 11.22 -17.26
CA HIS A 153 -0.34 11.74 -15.90
C HIS A 153 0.98 11.88 -15.15
N LYS A 154 2.12 11.48 -15.75
CA LYS A 154 3.43 11.40 -15.08
C LYS A 154 3.35 10.62 -13.76
N ALA A 155 2.47 9.60 -13.72
CA ALA A 155 2.19 8.80 -12.56
C ALA A 155 2.83 7.41 -12.69
N ILE A 156 3.39 6.90 -11.60
CA ILE A 156 4.05 5.59 -11.54
C ILE A 156 3.16 4.65 -10.71
N PRO A 157 2.51 3.66 -11.31
CA PRO A 157 1.76 2.66 -10.56
C PRO A 157 2.72 1.64 -9.92
N LEU A 158 2.55 1.41 -8.62
CA LEU A 158 3.37 0.53 -7.79
C LEU A 158 2.82 -0.90 -7.73
N GLY A 159 1.50 -1.03 -7.72
CA GLY A 159 0.84 -2.31 -7.57
C GLY A 159 -0.67 -2.18 -7.48
N LEU A 160 -1.33 -3.34 -7.38
CA LEU A 160 -2.77 -3.44 -7.26
C LEU A 160 -3.16 -3.84 -5.84
N TYR A 161 -4.29 -3.33 -5.37
CA TYR A 161 -4.98 -3.85 -4.21
C TYR A 161 -6.23 -4.58 -4.70
N ARG A 162 -6.08 -5.89 -4.84
CA ARG A 162 -6.94 -6.74 -5.66
C ARG A 162 -7.82 -7.63 -4.81
N HIS A 163 -9.05 -7.82 -5.25
CA HIS A 163 -9.93 -8.84 -4.67
C HIS A 163 -9.55 -10.25 -5.16
N ALA A 164 -9.41 -11.18 -4.22
CA ALA A 164 -9.29 -12.62 -4.43
C ALA A 164 -10.44 -13.33 -3.70
N ALA A 165 -10.73 -14.56 -4.12
CA ALA A 165 -11.64 -15.44 -3.41
C ALA A 165 -10.93 -16.76 -3.13
N TYR A 166 -11.02 -17.21 -1.88
CA TYR A 166 -10.52 -18.51 -1.43
C TYR A 166 -11.61 -19.16 -0.57
N ASN A 167 -11.93 -20.44 -0.79
CA ASN A 167 -13.01 -21.15 -0.08
C ASN A 167 -14.36 -20.41 -0.05
N ASN A 168 -14.76 -19.76 -1.16
CA ASN A 168 -15.96 -18.90 -1.26
C ASN A 168 -15.97 -17.65 -0.34
N GLN A 169 -14.83 -17.31 0.26
CA GLN A 169 -14.64 -16.07 1.01
C GLN A 169 -13.80 -15.08 0.21
N GLY A 170 -14.30 -13.86 0.08
CA GLY A 170 -13.61 -12.77 -0.60
C GLY A 170 -12.66 -12.04 0.35
N PHE A 171 -11.45 -11.73 -0.12
CA PHE A 171 -10.51 -10.90 0.62
C PHE A 171 -9.68 -10.04 -0.36
N ARG A 172 -9.09 -8.95 0.13
CA ARG A 172 -8.20 -8.13 -0.69
C ARG A 172 -6.74 -8.49 -0.46
N TYR A 173 -5.88 -8.28 -1.44
CA TYR A 173 -4.45 -8.43 -1.23
C TYR A 173 -3.64 -7.43 -2.04
N VAL A 174 -2.48 -7.08 -1.53
CA VAL A 174 -1.53 -6.24 -2.25
C VAL A 174 -0.76 -7.10 -3.25
N TYR A 175 -0.94 -6.82 -4.55
CA TYR A 175 -0.16 -7.36 -5.64
C TYR A 175 0.86 -6.33 -6.13
N VAL A 176 2.06 -6.39 -5.56
CA VAL A 176 3.17 -5.47 -5.89
C VAL A 176 3.75 -5.81 -7.26
N ASN A 177 4.02 -4.77 -8.07
CA ASN A 177 4.63 -4.88 -9.39
C ASN A 177 4.06 -6.02 -10.27
N PRO A 178 2.75 -5.96 -10.64
CA PRO A 178 2.11 -6.98 -11.46
C PRO A 178 2.83 -7.24 -12.78
N ASP A 179 2.74 -8.47 -13.29
CA ASP A 179 3.27 -8.79 -14.62
C ASP A 179 2.61 -7.92 -15.70
N LYS A 180 3.37 -7.58 -16.75
CA LYS A 180 2.88 -6.77 -17.88
C LYS A 180 1.61 -7.34 -18.54
N LYS A 181 1.42 -8.67 -18.50
CA LYS A 181 0.27 -9.39 -19.06
C LYS A 181 -0.87 -9.56 -18.07
N CYS A 182 -0.72 -9.11 -16.81
CA CYS A 182 -1.77 -9.20 -15.80
C CYS A 182 -3.03 -8.49 -16.29
N ILE A 183 -4.17 -9.18 -16.25
CA ILE A 183 -5.46 -8.61 -16.65
C ILE A 183 -6.05 -7.85 -15.47
N LEU A 184 -6.48 -6.62 -15.72
CA LEU A 184 -7.13 -5.73 -14.77
C LEU A 184 -8.60 -6.11 -14.58
N LYS A 185 -9.09 -6.00 -13.34
CA LYS A 185 -10.45 -6.35 -12.94
C LYS A 185 -11.20 -5.11 -12.47
N GLU A 186 -12.53 -5.18 -12.48
CA GLU A 186 -13.42 -4.08 -12.07
C GLU A 186 -13.20 -3.62 -10.63
N ASN A 187 -12.99 -4.56 -9.70
CA ASN A 187 -12.79 -4.26 -8.28
C ASN A 187 -11.31 -4.09 -7.90
N ASP A 188 -10.41 -3.90 -8.87
CA ASP A 188 -9.01 -3.61 -8.58
C ASP A 188 -8.87 -2.14 -8.17
N LEU A 189 -8.24 -1.91 -7.03
CA LEU A 189 -7.64 -0.62 -6.72
C LEU A 189 -6.15 -0.65 -7.10
N MET A 190 -5.54 0.51 -7.27
CA MET A 190 -4.14 0.64 -7.63
C MET A 190 -3.44 1.68 -6.78
N TYR A 191 -2.22 1.35 -6.35
CA TYR A 191 -1.32 2.29 -5.68
C TYR A 191 -0.49 3.02 -6.73
N ILE A 192 -0.49 4.35 -6.69
CA ILE A 192 0.25 5.21 -7.61
C ILE A 192 1.09 6.23 -6.86
N ILE A 193 2.22 6.61 -7.45
CA ILE A 193 2.96 7.81 -7.07
C ILE A 193 2.74 8.85 -8.16
N ALA A 194 2.23 10.02 -7.79
CA ALA A 194 2.05 11.14 -8.71
C ALA A 194 2.10 12.46 -7.94
N SER A 195 2.45 13.56 -8.61
CA SER A 195 2.38 14.89 -7.96
C SER A 195 0.95 15.34 -7.71
N ASN A 196 0.02 14.95 -8.57
CA ASN A 196 -1.40 15.23 -8.43
C ASN A 196 -2.19 13.93 -8.66
N LEU A 197 -3.36 13.83 -8.03
CA LEU A 197 -4.28 12.72 -8.26
C LEU A 197 -4.66 12.67 -9.76
N PRO A 198 -4.41 11.56 -10.48
CA PRO A 198 -4.81 11.44 -11.88
C PRO A 198 -6.33 11.52 -12.02
N CYS A 199 -6.80 12.44 -12.87
CA CYS A 199 -8.20 12.47 -13.30
C CYS A 199 -8.35 11.57 -14.52
N PHE A 200 -9.21 10.56 -14.41
CA PHE A 200 -9.60 9.73 -15.54
C PHE A 200 -10.97 10.22 -16.00
N ASP A 201 -11.00 11.01 -17.08
CA ASP A 201 -12.28 11.47 -17.61
C ASP A 201 -13.09 10.26 -18.09
N ASN A 202 -14.27 10.06 -17.51
CA ASN A 202 -15.18 8.94 -17.80
C ASN A 202 -15.84 9.04 -19.20
N GLY A 203 -15.26 9.78 -20.14
CA GLY A 203 -15.85 10.01 -21.44
C GLY A 203 -14.86 10.50 -22.48
N THR A 204 -14.71 9.69 -23.54
CA THR A 204 -14.25 10.13 -24.86
C THR A 204 -12.84 10.72 -24.96
N THR A 205 -11.87 9.87 -25.22
CA THR A 205 -11.02 10.04 -26.42
C THR A 205 -10.36 8.71 -26.77
N VAL A 206 -10.97 8.04 -27.75
CA VAL A 206 -10.29 7.00 -28.52
C VAL A 206 -9.18 7.72 -29.28
N VAL A 207 -7.97 7.75 -28.74
CA VAL A 207 -6.79 8.00 -29.57
C VAL A 207 -6.34 6.65 -30.08
N HIS A 208 -6.92 6.26 -31.22
CA HIS A 208 -6.23 5.39 -32.16
C HIS A 208 -4.92 6.08 -32.55
N GLU A 209 -3.81 5.35 -32.51
CA GLU A 209 -2.62 5.54 -33.36
C GLU A 209 -1.68 4.34 -33.08
N GLU A 210 -1.72 3.36 -33.98
CA GLU A 210 -0.66 2.98 -34.95
C GLU A 210 0.38 1.99 -34.36
#